data_AF-A0A959CY51-F1
#
_entry.id   AF-A0A959CY51-F1
#
_cell.length_a   1.000
_cell.length_b   1.000
_cell.length_c   1.000
_cell.angle_alpha   90.00
_cell.angle_beta   90.00
_cell.angle_gamma   90.00
#
_symmetry.space_group_name_H-M   'P 1'
#
loop_
_entity.id
_entity.type
_entity.pdbx_description
1 polymer ?
#
loop_
_entity_poly.entity_id
_entity_poly.type
_entity_poly.pdbx_seq_one_letter_code
_entity_poly.pdbx_strand_id
1 'polypeptide(L)'
;MNKEALARLFYRELEKIAGNEVMEEGAKVEALYRLLTLVFVEMTRRERLQFSTLFARMAYICHRAELGRGLQYYIHSFRKRALLAQQGKDEEPHTVYQLGLKVLAEAIAALMGQPIPEALQSLLPNDWPVRFRPPSIKEFRAKARVLALSDEEDNHQLLVRDEEYPETAARVQYNEVDRNENFMPTIEAIRKVFGFPLLLNLIDVEVDEEGVYHPRAFVVEPDYLMDVTAIAECFRADGENPWPYLLKKYLPFEPNKHIMAGHIANFFLDELMTGSELPFRDTFARAFHLNPLAFCLFEDSVIREVMQRSQKHFVVLNQMVKQGFEQQGIDPKHCYLEPSFYSETYGLQGRLDVLYKGEQEAAIVELKSGKPFMPNIYGLSVNHFTQTLLYDLIVRSAFGSDTNPTNYILYSSQDEKPLRFAPRIRSQQYEALQVRNQLVALERLLSELGDPSKGDLLEQGLRLFGRLRPSAFPNLKGFLQRDLQLFEKVFSGIDELSRRYFIAFSGFIAREHQLAKTGQQGIENINGLASLWLDGFGEKQESFNIISHLRLAVNKAGEEEPLVTFSRTEQTNPLANFRTGDIAVLYPHQDGLPAALFSQIFKCTIIEITNEAVTVRLRSRQFNSAIFGQFEFW
;
A
#
# COMPACT_ATOMS: atom_id res chain seq x y z
N MET A 1 -10.25 -17.08 25.37
CA MET A 1 -11.35 -17.67 24.60
C MET A 1 -11.40 -19.09 25.08
N ASN A 2 -12.53 -19.59 25.58
CA ASN A 2 -12.58 -20.98 25.98
C ASN A 2 -12.62 -21.83 24.70
N LYS A 3 -11.43 -22.19 24.18
CA LYS A 3 -11.27 -22.92 22.92
C LYS A 3 -11.98 -24.27 22.97
N GLU A 4 -11.99 -24.92 24.13
CA GLU A 4 -12.68 -26.19 24.34
C GLU A 4 -14.20 -26.05 24.21
N ALA A 5 -14.81 -25.09 24.92
CA ALA A 5 -16.25 -24.85 24.81
C ALA A 5 -16.67 -24.48 23.37
N LEU A 6 -15.85 -23.67 22.70
CA LEU A 6 -16.10 -23.24 21.33
C LEU A 6 -15.96 -24.41 20.32
N ALA A 7 -14.94 -25.25 20.47
CA ALA A 7 -14.77 -26.45 19.65
C ALA A 7 -15.95 -27.41 19.80
N ARG A 8 -16.43 -27.65 21.04
CA ARG A 8 -17.62 -28.48 21.29
C ARG A 8 -18.87 -27.93 20.59
N LEU A 9 -19.05 -26.60 20.57
CA LEU A 9 -20.17 -25.97 19.86
C LEU A 9 -20.04 -26.19 18.34
N PHE A 10 -18.86 -25.94 17.76
CA PHE A 10 -18.66 -26.13 16.32
C PHE A 10 -18.75 -27.58 15.87
N TYR A 11 -18.22 -28.53 16.65
CA TYR A 11 -18.40 -29.96 16.36
C TYR A 11 -19.87 -30.37 16.44
N ARG A 12 -20.63 -29.88 17.43
CA ARG A 12 -22.06 -30.15 17.51
C ARG A 12 -22.85 -29.61 16.32
N GLU A 13 -22.50 -28.41 15.83
CA GLU A 13 -23.10 -27.89 14.60
C GLU A 13 -22.70 -28.72 13.37
N LEU A 14 -21.44 -29.17 13.29
CA LEU A 14 -20.97 -30.05 12.21
C LEU A 14 -21.72 -31.38 12.21
N GLU A 15 -21.93 -32.00 13.37
CA GLU A 15 -22.71 -33.23 13.55
C GLU A 15 -24.17 -33.06 13.10
N LYS A 16 -24.80 -31.93 13.46
CA LYS A 16 -26.17 -31.62 13.03
C LYS A 16 -26.28 -31.51 11.51
N ILE A 17 -25.30 -30.89 10.85
CA ILE A 17 -25.30 -30.76 9.40
C ILE A 17 -25.08 -32.12 8.74
N ALA A 18 -24.14 -32.92 9.28
CA ALA A 18 -23.84 -34.24 8.75
C ALA A 18 -25.03 -35.20 8.87
N GLY A 19 -25.65 -35.27 10.05
CA GLY A 19 -26.76 -36.17 10.36
C GLY A 19 -28.14 -35.74 9.86
N ASN A 20 -28.27 -34.62 9.14
CA ASN A 20 -29.55 -34.18 8.60
C ASN A 20 -29.87 -34.90 7.27
N GLU A 21 -30.61 -36.01 7.33
CA GLU A 21 -30.97 -36.80 6.15
C GLU A 21 -31.99 -36.13 5.21
N VAL A 22 -32.70 -35.11 5.68
CA VAL A 22 -33.73 -34.39 4.91
C VAL A 22 -33.13 -33.27 4.07
N MET A 23 -31.96 -32.76 4.46
CA MET A 23 -31.30 -31.65 3.78
C MET A 23 -30.57 -32.14 2.53
N GLU A 24 -30.89 -31.56 1.37
CA GLU A 24 -30.15 -31.80 0.13
C GLU A 24 -28.67 -31.43 0.27
N GLU A 25 -27.80 -32.09 -0.49
CA GLU A 25 -26.35 -31.90 -0.38
C GLU A 25 -25.92 -30.46 -0.64
N GLY A 26 -26.56 -29.75 -1.57
CA GLY A 26 -26.29 -28.34 -1.82
C GLY A 26 -26.56 -27.46 -0.58
N ALA A 27 -27.67 -27.72 0.12
CA ALA A 27 -27.99 -27.02 1.36
C ALA A 27 -27.04 -27.39 2.51
N LYS A 28 -26.55 -28.65 2.55
CA LYS A 28 -25.49 -29.05 3.48
C LYS A 28 -24.18 -28.31 3.19
N VAL A 29 -23.77 -28.22 1.92
CA VAL A 29 -22.57 -27.45 1.52
C VAL A 29 -22.68 -25.99 1.94
N GLU A 30 -23.85 -25.37 1.75
CA GLU A 30 -24.10 -23.99 2.20
C GLU A 30 -23.97 -23.86 3.73
N ALA A 31 -24.55 -24.80 4.49
CA ALA A 31 -24.44 -24.81 5.94
C ALA A 31 -22.99 -25.00 6.42
N LEU A 32 -22.23 -25.90 5.78
CA LEU A 32 -20.80 -26.09 6.05
C LEU A 32 -19.99 -24.84 5.72
N TYR A 33 -20.29 -24.16 4.61
CA TYR A 33 -19.63 -22.89 4.25
C TYR A 33 -19.90 -21.78 5.27
N ARG A 34 -21.14 -21.67 5.77
CA ARG A 34 -21.50 -20.75 6.86
C ARG A 34 -20.75 -21.10 8.15
N LEU A 35 -20.66 -22.38 8.49
CA LEU A 35 -19.92 -22.85 9.67
C LEU A 35 -18.42 -22.55 9.55
N LEU A 36 -17.82 -22.79 8.38
CA LEU A 36 -16.42 -22.45 8.09
C LEU A 36 -16.20 -20.94 8.29
N THR A 37 -17.08 -20.13 7.73
CA THR A 37 -17.04 -18.67 7.90
C THR A 37 -17.10 -18.30 9.38
N LEU A 38 -18.01 -18.90 10.16
CA LEU A 38 -18.15 -18.66 11.60
C LEU A 38 -16.91 -19.10 12.42
N VAL A 39 -16.23 -20.18 12.03
CA VAL A 39 -14.98 -20.61 12.67
C VAL A 39 -13.91 -19.52 12.50
N PHE A 40 -13.64 -19.07 11.27
CA PHE A 40 -12.61 -18.06 11.01
C PHE A 40 -12.99 -16.65 11.50
N VAL A 41 -14.24 -16.25 11.26
CA VAL A 41 -15.15 -15.60 12.22
C VAL A 41 -14.59 -15.33 13.62
N GLU A 42 -14.87 -16.31 14.48
CA GLU A 42 -14.59 -16.29 15.90
C GLU A 42 -13.09 -16.31 16.20
N MET A 43 -12.29 -17.01 15.39
CA MET A 43 -10.83 -17.07 15.55
C MET A 43 -10.14 -15.71 15.40
N THR A 44 -10.74 -14.79 14.64
CA THR A 44 -10.26 -13.41 14.45
C THR A 44 -11.00 -12.36 15.28
N ARG A 45 -12.07 -12.75 16.00
CA ARG A 45 -12.94 -11.81 16.72
C ARG A 45 -12.21 -10.95 17.75
N ARG A 46 -11.21 -11.51 18.41
CA ARG A 46 -10.40 -10.79 19.43
C ARG A 46 -9.36 -9.86 18.81
N GLU A 47 -8.99 -10.10 17.56
CA GLU A 47 -7.90 -9.38 16.92
C GLU A 47 -8.34 -8.00 16.43
N ARG A 48 -9.64 -7.83 16.13
CA ARG A 48 -10.18 -6.59 15.56
C ARG A 48 -9.36 -6.11 14.34
N LEU A 49 -8.72 -7.05 13.65
CA LEU A 49 -8.11 -6.84 12.35
C LEU A 49 -9.22 -6.88 11.31
N GLN A 50 -9.06 -6.01 10.34
CA GLN A 50 -9.94 -5.97 9.19
C GLN A 50 -9.32 -6.76 8.05
N PHE A 51 -10.17 -7.51 7.37
CA PHE A 51 -9.82 -8.30 6.20
C PHE A 51 -10.86 -7.95 5.14
N SER A 52 -10.42 -7.61 3.93
CA SER A 52 -11.30 -7.31 2.80
C SER A 52 -12.06 -8.55 2.34
N THR A 53 -11.44 -9.71 2.51
CA THR A 53 -11.96 -10.98 2.03
C THR A 53 -11.90 -12.06 3.10
N LEU A 54 -12.82 -13.03 3.01
CA LEU A 54 -12.72 -14.27 3.80
C LEU A 54 -11.39 -14.99 3.51
N PHE A 55 -10.88 -14.87 2.28
CA PHE A 55 -9.56 -15.38 1.89
C PHE A 55 -8.45 -14.87 2.82
N ALA A 56 -8.26 -13.56 2.90
CA ALA A 56 -7.16 -12.99 3.64
C ALA A 56 -7.28 -13.25 5.15
N ARG A 57 -8.52 -13.31 5.66
CA ARG A 57 -8.82 -13.75 7.03
C ARG A 57 -8.34 -15.18 7.27
N MET A 58 -8.64 -16.09 6.34
CA MET A 58 -8.22 -17.48 6.42
C MET A 58 -6.71 -17.62 6.30
N ALA A 59 -6.09 -16.99 5.31
CA ALA A 59 -4.64 -16.99 5.11
C ALA A 59 -3.90 -16.49 6.36
N TYR A 60 -4.39 -15.40 6.97
CA TYR A 60 -3.84 -14.89 8.22
C TYR A 60 -3.93 -15.90 9.37
N ILE A 61 -5.11 -16.52 9.58
CA ILE A 61 -5.29 -17.51 10.66
C ILE A 61 -4.45 -18.76 10.40
N CYS A 62 -4.41 -19.25 9.15
CA CYS A 62 -3.63 -20.41 8.75
C CYS A 62 -2.14 -20.19 9.02
N HIS A 63 -1.63 -19.00 8.67
CA HIS A 63 -0.25 -18.62 8.96
C HIS A 63 0.02 -18.53 10.46
N ARG A 64 -0.85 -17.84 11.22
CA ARG A 64 -0.67 -17.69 12.68
C ARG A 64 -0.73 -19.01 13.44
N ALA A 65 -1.59 -19.93 12.99
CA ALA A 65 -1.73 -21.26 13.60
C ALA A 65 -0.75 -22.28 13.01
N GLU A 66 0.15 -21.87 12.11
CA GLU A 66 1.15 -22.73 11.46
C GLU A 66 0.54 -23.99 10.83
N LEU A 67 -0.64 -23.86 10.20
CA LEU A 67 -1.31 -24.99 9.58
C LEU A 67 -0.45 -25.58 8.44
N GLY A 68 -0.46 -26.89 8.27
CA GLY A 68 0.25 -27.53 7.16
C GLY A 68 -0.30 -27.11 5.79
N ARG A 69 0.58 -26.96 4.78
CA ARG A 69 0.21 -26.51 3.42
C ARG A 69 -0.97 -27.28 2.81
N GLY A 70 -1.03 -28.60 3.04
CA GLY A 70 -2.14 -29.43 2.55
C GLY A 70 -3.49 -29.02 3.15
N LEU A 71 -3.57 -28.79 4.47
CA LEU A 71 -4.81 -28.37 5.10
C LEU A 71 -5.21 -26.95 4.66
N GLN A 72 -4.25 -26.04 4.49
CA GLN A 72 -4.52 -24.70 3.94
C GLN A 72 -5.14 -24.81 2.53
N TYR A 73 -4.54 -25.61 1.65
CA TYR A 73 -5.08 -25.88 0.33
C TYR A 73 -6.52 -26.41 0.38
N TYR A 74 -6.82 -27.40 1.24
CA TYR A 74 -8.17 -27.96 1.34
C TYR A 74 -9.18 -26.96 1.91
N ILE A 75 -8.80 -26.16 2.91
CA ILE A 75 -9.63 -25.09 3.46
C ILE A 75 -10.03 -24.11 2.36
N HIS A 76 -9.06 -23.62 1.60
CA HIS A 76 -9.30 -22.66 0.53
C HIS A 76 -10.02 -23.30 -0.67
N SER A 77 -9.75 -24.57 -0.98
CA SER A 77 -10.44 -25.32 -2.03
C SER A 77 -11.92 -25.51 -1.71
N PHE A 78 -12.24 -25.90 -0.47
CA PHE A 78 -13.63 -26.02 -0.02
C PHE A 78 -14.34 -24.67 -0.09
N ARG A 79 -13.72 -23.60 0.41
CA ARG A 79 -14.27 -22.25 0.35
C ARG A 79 -14.64 -21.84 -1.09
N LYS A 80 -13.76 -22.08 -2.06
CA LYS A 80 -13.98 -21.73 -3.47
C LYS A 80 -15.09 -22.60 -4.10
N ARG A 81 -15.01 -23.93 -3.94
CA ARG A 81 -16.00 -24.87 -4.50
C ARG A 81 -17.39 -24.71 -3.88
N ALA A 82 -17.48 -24.43 -2.57
CA ALA A 82 -18.76 -24.20 -1.91
C ALA A 82 -19.49 -22.95 -2.44
N LEU A 83 -18.75 -21.89 -2.80
CA LEU A 83 -19.32 -20.71 -3.47
C LEU A 83 -19.82 -21.04 -4.87
N LEU A 84 -19.07 -21.84 -5.64
CA LEU A 84 -19.51 -22.31 -6.97
C LEU A 84 -20.76 -23.19 -6.87
N ALA A 85 -20.81 -24.09 -5.89
CA ALA A 85 -21.96 -24.93 -5.63
C ALA A 85 -23.22 -24.11 -5.29
N GLN A 86 -23.09 -23.05 -4.48
CA GLN A 86 -24.20 -22.12 -4.19
C GLN A 86 -24.71 -21.37 -5.42
N GLN A 87 -23.86 -21.18 -6.43
CA GLN A 87 -24.23 -20.56 -7.71
C GLN A 87 -24.75 -21.58 -8.74
N GLY A 88 -24.84 -22.86 -8.38
CA GLY A 88 -25.21 -23.94 -9.31
C GLY A 88 -24.15 -24.22 -10.39
N LYS A 89 -22.89 -23.86 -10.13
CA LYS A 89 -21.77 -23.97 -11.07
C LYS A 89 -20.76 -25.07 -10.72
N ASP A 90 -20.93 -25.77 -9.60
CA ASP A 90 -20.08 -26.94 -9.28
C ASP A 90 -20.77 -28.22 -9.77
N GLU A 91 -20.03 -29.04 -10.50
CA GLU A 91 -20.54 -30.26 -11.14
C GLU A 91 -20.52 -31.49 -10.20
N GLU A 92 -19.93 -31.38 -9.00
CA GLU A 92 -19.82 -32.49 -8.04
C GLU A 92 -20.21 -32.10 -6.59
N PRO A 93 -21.49 -31.80 -6.31
CA PRO A 93 -21.94 -31.39 -4.98
C PRO A 93 -21.56 -32.36 -3.84
N HIS A 94 -21.60 -33.66 -4.10
CA HIS A 94 -21.22 -34.69 -3.14
C HIS A 94 -19.74 -34.60 -2.72
N THR A 95 -18.84 -34.39 -3.69
CA THR A 95 -17.40 -34.22 -3.45
C THR A 95 -17.14 -32.97 -2.61
N VAL A 96 -17.85 -31.87 -2.91
CA VAL A 96 -17.74 -30.62 -2.13
C VAL A 96 -18.23 -30.80 -0.70
N TYR A 97 -19.34 -31.54 -0.51
CA TYR A 97 -19.87 -31.86 0.81
C TYR A 97 -18.88 -32.67 1.65
N GLN A 98 -18.34 -33.78 1.10
CA GLN A 98 -17.35 -34.60 1.78
C GLN A 98 -16.07 -33.81 2.10
N LEU A 99 -15.63 -32.96 1.17
CA LEU A 99 -14.48 -32.08 1.38
C LEU A 99 -14.75 -31.12 2.54
N GLY A 100 -15.92 -30.48 2.56
CA GLY A 100 -16.33 -29.55 3.60
C GLY A 100 -16.37 -30.17 5.00
N LEU A 101 -16.92 -31.39 5.13
CA LEU A 101 -16.95 -32.12 6.39
C LEU A 101 -15.54 -32.34 6.95
N LYS A 102 -14.64 -32.87 6.11
CA LYS A 102 -13.26 -33.17 6.52
C LYS A 102 -12.47 -31.90 6.81
N VAL A 103 -12.60 -30.88 5.96
CA VAL A 103 -11.99 -29.55 6.16
C VAL A 103 -12.39 -28.97 7.51
N LEU A 104 -13.68 -28.98 7.83
CA LEU A 104 -14.16 -28.40 9.09
C LEU A 104 -13.68 -29.18 10.30
N ALA A 105 -13.74 -30.51 10.27
CA ALA A 105 -13.27 -31.33 11.38
C ALA A 105 -11.77 -31.11 11.66
N GLU A 106 -10.93 -31.19 10.62
CA GLU A 106 -9.48 -30.99 10.72
C GLU A 106 -9.12 -29.55 11.07
N ALA A 107 -9.81 -28.55 10.51
CA ALA A 107 -9.57 -27.15 10.83
C ALA A 107 -9.95 -26.80 12.27
N ILE A 108 -11.09 -27.29 12.79
CA ILE A 108 -11.48 -27.09 14.19
C ILE A 108 -10.44 -27.74 15.10
N ALA A 109 -10.02 -28.98 14.78
CA ALA A 109 -9.02 -29.70 15.56
C ALA A 109 -7.69 -28.94 15.63
N ALA A 110 -7.18 -28.51 14.47
CA ALA A 110 -5.91 -27.80 14.38
C ALA A 110 -5.96 -26.40 15.02
N LEU A 111 -7.03 -25.63 14.81
CA LEU A 111 -7.13 -24.25 15.32
C LEU A 111 -7.43 -24.17 16.83
N MET A 112 -8.17 -25.15 17.34
CA MET A 112 -8.67 -25.15 18.72
C MET A 112 -7.93 -26.14 19.63
N GLY A 113 -7.11 -27.03 19.07
CA GLY A 113 -6.34 -28.02 19.82
C GLY A 113 -7.24 -29.03 20.53
N GLN A 114 -8.33 -29.45 19.89
CA GLN A 114 -9.32 -30.38 20.44
C GLN A 114 -9.52 -31.54 19.48
N PRO A 115 -9.46 -32.81 19.95
CA PRO A 115 -9.59 -33.96 19.07
C PRO A 115 -10.97 -34.00 18.41
N ILE A 116 -11.02 -34.57 17.20
CA ILE A 116 -12.27 -34.79 16.48
C ILE A 116 -13.08 -35.86 17.25
N PRO A 117 -14.34 -35.59 17.64
CA PRO A 117 -15.20 -36.57 18.32
C PRO A 117 -15.38 -37.86 17.53
N GLU A 118 -15.45 -39.01 18.22
CA GLU A 118 -15.62 -40.34 17.59
C GLU A 118 -16.86 -40.40 16.69
N ALA A 119 -17.96 -39.77 17.09
CA ALA A 119 -19.18 -39.68 16.30
C ALA A 119 -18.93 -39.06 14.91
N LEU A 120 -18.11 -38.02 14.83
CA LEU A 120 -17.73 -37.39 13.57
C LEU A 120 -16.71 -38.22 12.79
N GLN A 121 -15.74 -38.87 13.45
CA GLN A 121 -14.74 -39.69 12.75
C GLN A 121 -15.38 -40.77 11.86
N SER A 122 -16.49 -41.36 12.30
CA SER A 122 -17.24 -42.35 11.53
C SER A 122 -17.91 -41.79 10.25
N LEU A 123 -18.09 -40.47 10.17
CA LEU A 123 -18.74 -39.76 9.06
C LEU A 123 -17.75 -39.11 8.09
N LEU A 124 -16.46 -39.04 8.46
CA LEU A 124 -15.43 -38.40 7.64
C LEU A 124 -14.94 -39.35 6.53
N PRO A 125 -14.66 -38.85 5.32
CA PRO A 125 -14.01 -39.66 4.30
C PRO A 125 -12.59 -40.04 4.73
N ASN A 126 -12.18 -41.30 4.47
CA ASN A 126 -10.85 -41.80 4.80
C ASN A 126 -9.75 -41.01 4.08
N ASP A 127 -9.93 -40.77 2.78
CA ASP A 127 -9.04 -39.97 1.94
C ASP A 127 -9.54 -38.54 1.77
N TRP A 128 -8.70 -37.66 1.21
CA TRP A 128 -9.15 -36.33 0.80
C TRP A 128 -9.92 -36.43 -0.52
N PRO A 129 -11.16 -35.87 -0.63
CA PRO A 129 -11.96 -35.98 -1.86
C PRO A 129 -11.36 -35.29 -3.08
N VAL A 130 -10.42 -34.35 -2.86
CA VAL A 130 -9.66 -33.65 -3.89
C VAL A 130 -8.19 -33.95 -3.71
N ARG A 131 -7.43 -34.13 -4.81
CA ARG A 131 -5.98 -34.34 -4.72
C ARG A 131 -5.25 -33.02 -4.63
N PHE A 132 -4.53 -32.79 -3.53
CA PHE A 132 -3.50 -31.76 -3.47
C PHE A 132 -2.26 -32.21 -4.24
N ARG A 133 -1.93 -31.52 -5.34
CA ARG A 133 -0.64 -31.65 -6.04
C ARG A 133 0.02 -30.27 -6.06
N PRO A 134 0.96 -29.97 -5.15
CA PRO A 134 1.72 -28.75 -5.28
C PRO A 134 2.50 -28.79 -6.61
N PRO A 135 2.56 -27.69 -7.38
CA PRO A 135 3.38 -27.65 -8.59
C PRO A 135 4.85 -27.92 -8.24
N SER A 136 5.55 -28.65 -9.10
CA SER A 136 7.01 -28.79 -9.02
C SER A 136 7.64 -27.45 -9.39
N ILE A 137 8.26 -26.79 -8.41
CA ILE A 137 8.87 -25.48 -8.60
C ILE A 137 10.27 -25.66 -9.15
N LYS A 138 10.50 -25.14 -10.35
CA LYS A 138 11.81 -25.09 -11.01
C LYS A 138 12.64 -23.91 -10.53
N GLU A 139 12.00 -22.75 -10.37
CA GLU A 139 12.69 -21.49 -10.09
C GLU A 139 11.82 -20.58 -9.21
N PHE A 140 12.45 -19.75 -8.38
CA PHE A 140 11.79 -18.68 -7.64
C PHE A 140 12.39 -17.33 -8.03
N ARG A 141 11.52 -16.34 -8.31
CA ARG A 141 11.90 -14.96 -8.59
C ARG A 141 11.16 -14.03 -7.63
N ALA A 142 11.89 -13.15 -6.95
CA ALA A 142 11.27 -12.17 -6.04
C ALA A 142 10.36 -11.19 -6.80
N LYS A 143 10.73 -10.83 -8.03
CA LYS A 143 9.98 -9.99 -8.95
C LYS A 143 10.17 -10.51 -10.38
N ALA A 144 9.14 -10.43 -11.22
CA ALA A 144 9.24 -10.51 -12.67
C ALA A 144 8.45 -9.35 -13.30
N ARG A 145 9.08 -8.58 -14.19
CA ARG A 145 8.43 -7.48 -14.92
C ARG A 145 8.00 -7.99 -16.29
N VAL A 146 6.72 -7.95 -16.57
CA VAL A 146 6.13 -8.61 -17.74
C VAL A 146 5.18 -7.69 -18.50
N LEU A 147 5.14 -7.85 -19.82
CA LEU A 147 4.11 -7.26 -20.67
C LEU A 147 3.01 -8.30 -20.92
N ALA A 148 1.85 -8.11 -20.32
CA ALA A 148 0.68 -8.94 -20.59
C ALA A 148 0.09 -8.59 -21.97
N LEU A 149 -0.15 -9.61 -22.78
CA LEU A 149 -0.58 -9.49 -24.18
C LEU A 149 -2.06 -9.84 -24.37
N SER A 150 -2.55 -10.81 -23.62
CA SER A 150 -3.95 -11.26 -23.67
C SER A 150 -4.32 -12.06 -22.42
N ASP A 151 -5.61 -12.30 -22.23
CA ASP A 151 -6.17 -13.14 -21.18
C ASP A 151 -6.81 -14.39 -21.78
N GLU A 152 -6.33 -15.56 -21.38
CA GLU A 152 -6.89 -16.89 -21.65
C GLU A 152 -7.86 -17.25 -20.51
N GLU A 153 -9.05 -16.63 -20.53
CA GLU A 153 -9.99 -16.65 -19.38
C GLU A 153 -10.40 -18.06 -18.95
N ASP A 154 -10.61 -18.96 -19.90
CA ASP A 154 -11.02 -20.35 -19.66
C ASP A 154 -10.01 -21.12 -18.80
N ASN A 155 -8.72 -20.79 -18.95
CA ASN A 155 -7.62 -21.43 -18.19
C ASN A 155 -7.17 -20.60 -16.99
N HIS A 156 -7.72 -19.40 -16.82
CA HIS A 156 -7.25 -18.40 -15.87
C HIS A 156 -5.76 -18.05 -16.02
N GLN A 157 -5.32 -17.82 -17.26
CA GLN A 157 -3.92 -17.55 -17.58
C GLN A 157 -3.78 -16.25 -18.38
N LEU A 158 -2.82 -15.40 -18.01
CA LEU A 158 -2.39 -14.29 -18.85
C LEU A 158 -1.25 -14.77 -19.75
N LEU A 159 -1.32 -14.49 -21.04
CA LEU A 159 -0.18 -14.63 -21.95
C LEU A 159 0.70 -13.40 -21.80
N VAL A 160 1.98 -13.59 -21.48
CA VAL A 160 2.91 -12.48 -21.21
C VAL A 160 4.24 -12.65 -21.93
N ARG A 161 4.99 -11.55 -22.05
CA ARG A 161 6.42 -11.55 -22.33
C ARG A 161 7.18 -11.01 -21.13
N ASP A 162 8.17 -11.75 -20.67
CA ASP A 162 9.09 -11.31 -19.60
C ASP A 162 10.13 -10.37 -20.19
N GLU A 163 10.41 -9.25 -19.52
CA GLU A 163 11.46 -8.31 -19.97
C GLU A 163 12.86 -8.93 -19.92
N GLU A 164 13.11 -9.89 -19.02
CA GLU A 164 14.39 -10.60 -18.96
C GLU A 164 14.55 -11.65 -20.07
N TYR A 165 13.43 -12.17 -20.60
CA TYR A 165 13.39 -13.22 -21.63
C TYR A 165 12.39 -12.89 -22.75
N PRO A 166 12.58 -11.76 -23.47
CA PRO A 166 11.57 -11.20 -24.38
C PRO A 166 11.29 -12.06 -25.62
N GLU A 167 12.19 -12.99 -25.94
CA GLU A 167 12.08 -13.94 -27.05
C GLU A 167 11.06 -15.05 -26.78
N THR A 168 10.74 -15.33 -25.51
CA THR A 168 9.85 -16.43 -25.13
C THR A 168 8.57 -15.89 -24.49
N ALA A 169 7.42 -16.32 -24.99
CA ALA A 169 6.15 -16.07 -24.32
C ALA A 169 6.00 -17.00 -23.11
N ALA A 170 5.56 -16.46 -21.99
CA ALA A 170 5.24 -17.20 -20.79
C ALA A 170 3.75 -17.10 -20.47
N ARG A 171 3.25 -18.00 -19.62
CA ARG A 171 1.89 -17.91 -19.06
C ARG A 171 1.97 -17.56 -17.60
N VAL A 172 1.05 -16.72 -17.13
CA VAL A 172 0.93 -16.34 -15.73
C VAL A 172 -0.40 -16.85 -15.21
N GLN A 173 -0.37 -17.78 -14.26
CA GLN A 173 -1.57 -18.32 -13.64
C GLN A 173 -2.14 -17.30 -12.65
N TYR A 174 -3.45 -17.02 -12.76
CA TYR A 174 -4.20 -16.26 -11.76
C TYR A 174 -5.38 -17.06 -11.22
N ASN A 175 -6.08 -16.49 -10.23
CA ASN A 175 -7.20 -17.14 -9.53
C ASN A 175 -6.79 -18.42 -8.76
N GLU A 176 -5.52 -18.48 -8.34
CA GLU A 176 -4.98 -19.60 -7.58
C GLU A 176 -5.38 -19.54 -6.11
N VAL A 177 -5.92 -20.66 -5.66
CA VAL A 177 -6.36 -20.91 -4.29
C VAL A 177 -5.17 -20.81 -3.34
N ASP A 178 -5.33 -20.13 -2.20
CA ASP A 178 -4.26 -19.90 -1.20
C ASP A 178 -3.04 -19.10 -1.73
N ARG A 179 -3.20 -18.40 -2.86
CA ARG A 179 -2.06 -17.78 -3.53
C ARG A 179 -2.32 -16.38 -4.04
N ASN A 180 -3.16 -16.23 -5.07
CA ASN A 180 -3.38 -14.93 -5.72
C ASN A 180 -4.86 -14.65 -6.07
N GLU A 181 -5.78 -15.49 -5.59
CA GLU A 181 -7.23 -15.31 -5.81
C GLU A 181 -7.79 -13.97 -5.30
N ASN A 182 -7.15 -13.33 -4.32
CA ASN A 182 -7.53 -11.99 -3.87
C ASN A 182 -7.32 -10.92 -4.94
N PHE A 183 -6.53 -11.18 -5.99
CA PHE A 183 -6.30 -10.25 -7.10
C PHE A 183 -7.31 -10.40 -8.24
N MET A 184 -8.38 -11.19 -8.10
CA MET A 184 -9.45 -11.23 -9.10
C MET A 184 -10.04 -9.84 -9.45
N PRO A 185 -10.26 -8.91 -8.50
CA PRO A 185 -10.68 -7.56 -8.86
C PRO A 185 -9.63 -6.79 -9.69
N THR A 186 -8.34 -7.13 -9.54
CA THR A 186 -7.27 -6.61 -10.41
C THR A 186 -7.40 -7.19 -11.82
N ILE A 187 -7.59 -8.51 -11.96
CA ILE A 187 -7.82 -9.14 -13.28
C ILE A 187 -9.06 -8.55 -13.97
N GLU A 188 -10.14 -8.33 -13.23
CA GLU A 188 -11.33 -7.64 -13.76
C GLU A 188 -11.04 -6.21 -14.21
N ALA A 189 -10.23 -5.46 -13.47
CA ALA A 189 -9.81 -4.12 -13.86
C ALA A 189 -8.94 -4.15 -15.12
N ILE A 190 -8.02 -5.12 -15.25
CA ILE A 190 -7.22 -5.34 -16.47
C ILE A 190 -8.15 -5.47 -17.67
N ARG A 191 -9.18 -6.32 -17.58
CA ARG A 191 -10.15 -6.53 -18.69
C ARG A 191 -10.99 -5.31 -19.01
N LYS A 192 -11.55 -4.67 -17.98
CA LYS A 192 -12.61 -3.65 -18.14
C LYS A 192 -12.09 -2.23 -18.30
N VAL A 193 -10.87 -1.96 -17.80
CA VAL A 193 -10.31 -0.61 -17.70
C VAL A 193 -9.05 -0.48 -18.54
N PHE A 194 -8.05 -1.33 -18.30
CA PHE A 194 -6.73 -1.15 -18.91
C PHE A 194 -6.64 -1.70 -20.34
N GLY A 195 -7.19 -2.89 -20.57
CA GLY A 195 -6.98 -3.64 -21.81
C GLY A 195 -5.57 -4.21 -21.93
N PHE A 196 -5.20 -4.60 -23.15
CA PHE A 196 -3.89 -5.14 -23.51
C PHE A 196 -3.30 -4.38 -24.72
N PRO A 197 -1.96 -4.31 -24.85
CA PRO A 197 -0.96 -4.84 -23.92
C PRO A 197 -0.83 -4.01 -22.63
N LEU A 198 -0.34 -4.62 -21.54
CA LEU A 198 -0.28 -3.98 -20.23
C LEU A 198 0.96 -4.41 -19.42
N LEU A 199 1.69 -3.44 -18.87
CA LEU A 199 2.84 -3.72 -18.00
C LEU A 199 2.40 -4.12 -16.60
N LEU A 200 2.98 -5.21 -16.11
CA LEU A 200 2.76 -5.75 -14.78
C LEU A 200 4.09 -6.04 -14.09
N ASN A 201 4.15 -5.77 -12.78
CA ASN A 201 5.10 -6.44 -11.90
C ASN A 201 4.41 -7.60 -11.20
N LEU A 202 5.02 -8.77 -11.30
CA LEU A 202 4.65 -9.99 -10.60
C LEU A 202 5.56 -10.15 -9.38
N ILE A 203 5.00 -10.42 -8.21
CA ILE A 203 5.75 -10.48 -6.94
C ILE A 203 5.73 -11.89 -6.37
N ASP A 204 6.87 -12.33 -5.83
CA ASP A 204 7.09 -13.67 -5.27
C ASP A 204 6.62 -14.76 -6.25
N VAL A 205 7.28 -14.86 -7.40
CA VAL A 205 6.94 -15.73 -8.52
C VAL A 205 7.62 -17.09 -8.36
N GLU A 206 6.83 -18.16 -8.36
CA GLU A 206 7.31 -19.52 -8.52
C GLU A 206 7.08 -19.92 -9.98
N VAL A 207 8.12 -20.38 -10.67
CA VAL A 207 8.03 -20.89 -12.03
C VAL A 207 8.04 -22.41 -11.97
N ASP A 208 7.04 -23.04 -12.57
CA ASP A 208 6.93 -24.50 -12.60
C ASP A 208 7.83 -25.14 -13.67
N GLU A 209 7.83 -26.47 -13.74
CA GLU A 209 8.60 -27.22 -14.74
C GLU A 209 8.14 -26.97 -16.19
N GLU A 210 6.89 -26.54 -16.39
CA GLU A 210 6.32 -26.19 -17.70
C GLU A 210 6.62 -24.73 -18.10
N GLY A 211 7.22 -23.95 -17.21
CA GLY A 211 7.52 -22.53 -17.43
C GLY A 211 6.35 -21.60 -17.15
N VAL A 212 5.30 -22.06 -16.48
CA VAL A 212 4.17 -21.24 -16.04
C VAL A 212 4.56 -20.48 -14.78
N TYR A 213 4.23 -19.19 -14.78
CA TYR A 213 4.52 -18.28 -13.69
C TYR A 213 3.35 -18.28 -12.73
N HIS A 214 3.62 -18.62 -11.50
CA HIS A 214 2.69 -18.52 -10.40
C HIS A 214 3.17 -17.32 -9.55
N PRO A 215 2.54 -16.14 -9.58
CA PRO A 215 2.86 -15.01 -8.70
C PRO A 215 1.98 -14.95 -7.44
N ARG A 216 2.46 -14.38 -6.33
CA ARG A 216 1.60 -14.10 -5.15
C ARG A 216 0.84 -12.78 -5.25
N ALA A 217 1.39 -11.81 -5.98
CA ALA A 217 0.73 -10.53 -6.21
C ALA A 217 0.99 -9.97 -7.60
N PHE A 218 0.04 -9.14 -8.04
CA PHE A 218 0.08 -8.40 -9.30
C PHE A 218 0.11 -6.91 -9.00
N VAL A 219 0.96 -6.16 -9.70
CA VAL A 219 1.04 -4.70 -9.64
C VAL A 219 0.87 -4.16 -11.06
N VAL A 220 -0.25 -3.47 -11.31
CA VAL A 220 -0.63 -3.00 -12.66
C VAL A 220 -0.05 -1.62 -12.95
N GLU A 221 0.58 -1.40 -14.10
CA GLU A 221 1.30 -0.14 -14.39
C GLU A 221 2.25 0.24 -13.23
N PRO A 222 3.29 -0.57 -12.98
CA PRO A 222 4.19 -0.38 -11.83
C PRO A 222 4.89 0.98 -11.81
N ASP A 223 5.08 1.61 -12.97
CA ASP A 223 5.71 2.92 -13.07
C ASP A 223 4.80 4.09 -12.63
N TYR A 224 3.48 3.86 -12.54
CA TYR A 224 2.55 4.84 -11.97
C TYR A 224 2.60 4.77 -10.44
N LEU A 225 3.53 5.51 -9.83
CA LEU A 225 3.71 5.48 -8.38
C LEU A 225 2.53 6.13 -7.64
N MET A 226 1.91 5.35 -6.74
CA MET A 226 0.84 5.80 -5.85
C MET A 226 1.37 6.17 -4.47
N ASP A 227 0.89 7.27 -3.90
CA ASP A 227 1.26 7.65 -2.54
C ASP A 227 0.70 6.65 -1.53
N VAL A 228 1.55 6.19 -0.61
CA VAL A 228 1.13 5.25 0.46
C VAL A 228 -0.09 5.76 1.24
N THR A 229 -0.12 7.04 1.57
CA THR A 229 -1.23 7.66 2.31
C THR A 229 -2.55 7.54 1.54
N ALA A 230 -2.54 7.71 0.22
CA ALA A 230 -3.75 7.62 -0.60
C ALA A 230 -4.37 6.22 -0.54
N ILE A 231 -3.53 5.17 -0.55
CA ILE A 231 -3.98 3.78 -0.44
C ILE A 231 -4.45 3.50 0.98
N ALA A 232 -3.68 3.90 2.00
CA ALA A 232 -4.00 3.65 3.40
C ALA A 232 -5.33 4.28 3.83
N GLU A 233 -5.69 5.44 3.30
CA GLU A 233 -6.97 6.11 3.58
C GLU A 233 -8.21 5.37 3.03
N CYS A 234 -8.02 4.46 2.08
CA CYS A 234 -9.08 3.58 1.59
C CYS A 234 -9.46 2.51 2.62
N PHE A 235 -8.60 2.22 3.61
CA PHE A 235 -8.85 1.23 4.64
C PHE A 235 -9.44 1.88 5.89
N ARG A 236 -10.72 1.59 6.16
CA ARG A 236 -11.47 2.16 7.27
C ARG A 236 -12.12 1.05 8.06
N ALA A 237 -12.40 1.27 9.34
CA ALA A 237 -12.97 0.26 10.24
C ALA A 237 -14.28 -0.41 9.75
N ASP A 238 -15.00 0.21 8.81
CA ASP A 238 -16.23 -0.29 8.19
C ASP A 238 -16.02 -1.07 6.88
N GLY A 239 -14.80 -1.12 6.34
CA GLY A 239 -14.48 -1.73 5.06
C GLY A 239 -13.38 -0.97 4.32
N GLU A 240 -12.72 -1.64 3.39
CA GLU A 240 -11.93 -0.97 2.36
C GLU A 240 -12.85 -0.44 1.26
N ASN A 241 -12.58 0.78 0.80
CA ASN A 241 -13.30 1.36 -0.32
C ASN A 241 -12.37 2.31 -1.09
N PRO A 242 -12.12 2.06 -2.39
CA PRO A 242 -11.28 2.94 -3.20
C PRO A 242 -12.01 4.22 -3.62
N TRP A 243 -13.34 4.26 -3.71
CA TRP A 243 -14.09 5.41 -4.26
C TRP A 243 -13.94 6.74 -3.50
N PRO A 244 -13.79 6.75 -2.16
CA PRO A 244 -13.43 7.96 -1.42
C PRO A 244 -12.14 8.63 -1.89
N TYR A 245 -11.18 7.89 -2.48
CA TYR A 245 -9.99 8.48 -3.10
C TYR A 245 -10.39 9.44 -4.22
N LEU A 246 -11.28 8.99 -5.13
CA LEU A 246 -11.77 9.82 -6.23
C LEU A 246 -12.57 11.01 -5.71
N LEU A 247 -13.47 10.79 -4.75
CA LEU A 247 -14.29 11.86 -4.16
C LEU A 247 -13.43 13.00 -3.59
N LYS A 248 -12.37 12.66 -2.84
CA LYS A 248 -11.50 13.65 -2.19
C LYS A 248 -10.83 14.61 -3.17
N LYS A 249 -10.59 14.20 -4.42
CA LYS A 249 -10.01 15.07 -5.46
C LYS A 249 -10.91 16.26 -5.83
N TYR A 250 -12.20 16.17 -5.53
CA TYR A 250 -13.22 17.15 -5.91
C TYR A 250 -13.86 17.85 -4.71
N LEU A 251 -13.34 17.61 -3.50
CA LEU A 251 -13.77 18.33 -2.30
C LEU A 251 -12.84 19.54 -2.05
N PRO A 252 -13.35 20.65 -1.50
CA PRO A 252 -12.51 21.77 -1.12
C PRO A 252 -11.54 21.36 0.00
N PHE A 253 -10.31 21.86 -0.07
CA PHE A 253 -9.35 21.74 1.02
C PHE A 253 -9.50 22.91 1.98
N GLU A 254 -9.86 22.62 3.23
CA GLU A 254 -9.95 23.61 4.30
C GLU A 254 -8.95 23.27 5.43
N PRO A 255 -8.00 24.17 5.73
CA PRO A 255 -7.16 24.02 6.91
C PRO A 255 -8.04 23.89 8.17
N ASN A 256 -7.72 22.94 9.03
CA ASN A 256 -8.41 22.78 10.30
C ASN A 256 -7.42 22.51 11.44
N LYS A 257 -7.89 22.69 12.68
CA LYS A 257 -7.09 22.52 13.89
C LYS A 257 -6.42 21.14 14.04
N HIS A 258 -6.98 20.09 13.45
CA HIS A 258 -6.39 18.75 13.50
C HIS A 258 -5.23 18.59 12.52
N ILE A 259 -5.34 19.15 11.31
CA ILE A 259 -4.25 19.20 10.34
C ILE A 259 -3.09 20.02 10.92
N MET A 260 -3.38 21.18 11.51
CA MET A 260 -2.35 22.02 12.15
C MET A 260 -1.64 21.29 13.29
N ALA A 261 -2.38 20.60 14.16
CA ALA A 261 -1.78 19.79 15.23
C ALA A 261 -0.88 18.66 14.69
N GLY A 262 -1.21 18.08 13.52
CA GLY A 262 -0.34 17.14 12.81
C GLY A 262 0.98 17.76 12.38
N HIS A 263 0.93 18.89 11.67
CA HIS A 263 2.14 19.59 11.24
C HIS A 263 3.01 20.02 12.42
N ILE A 264 2.41 20.55 13.49
CA ILE A 264 3.12 20.94 14.71
C ILE A 264 3.78 19.74 15.37
N ALA A 265 3.10 18.59 15.45
CA ALA A 265 3.68 17.38 16.04
C ALA A 265 4.88 16.87 15.24
N ASN A 266 4.82 16.87 13.91
CA ASN A 266 5.97 16.51 13.06
C ASN A 266 7.13 17.47 13.29
N PHE A 267 6.87 18.78 13.27
CA PHE A 267 7.91 19.77 13.54
C PHE A 267 8.54 19.62 14.93
N PHE A 268 7.75 19.31 15.96
CA PHE A 268 8.27 19.04 17.30
C PHE A 268 9.15 17.80 17.33
N LEU A 269 8.75 16.73 16.66
CA LEU A 269 9.59 15.54 16.56
C LEU A 269 10.92 15.90 15.90
N ASP A 270 10.91 16.64 14.80
CA ASP A 270 12.12 17.05 14.08
C ASP A 270 13.06 17.87 14.97
N GLU A 271 12.55 18.93 15.62
CA GLU A 271 13.37 19.79 16.48
C GLU A 271 13.87 19.07 17.73
N LEU A 272 13.09 18.14 18.30
CA LEU A 272 13.55 17.37 19.46
C LEU A 272 14.63 16.35 19.08
N MET A 273 14.51 15.76 17.89
CA MET A 273 15.51 14.82 17.35
C MET A 273 16.84 15.50 17.00
N THR A 274 16.86 16.79 16.70
CA THR A 274 18.10 17.56 16.54
C THR A 274 18.81 17.91 17.86
N GLY A 275 18.23 17.53 19.00
CA GLY A 275 18.77 17.84 20.33
C GLY A 275 18.41 19.24 20.83
N SER A 276 17.40 19.90 20.25
CA SER A 276 16.92 21.20 20.71
C SER A 276 16.44 21.12 22.17
N GLU A 277 17.01 21.97 23.02
CA GLU A 277 16.56 22.14 24.41
C GLU A 277 15.58 23.32 24.56
N LEU A 278 15.10 23.87 23.44
CA LEU A 278 14.17 25.00 23.46
C LEU A 278 12.90 24.65 24.24
N PRO A 279 12.40 25.57 25.08
CA PRO A 279 11.15 25.33 25.78
C PRO A 279 9.98 25.31 24.78
N PHE A 280 8.87 24.70 25.21
CA PHE A 280 7.67 24.54 24.37
C PHE A 280 7.20 25.84 23.72
N ARG A 281 7.23 26.97 24.43
CA ARG A 281 6.74 28.27 23.92
C ARG A 281 7.55 28.76 22.71
N ASP A 282 8.86 28.64 22.78
CA ASP A 282 9.75 29.10 21.71
C ASP A 282 9.66 28.15 20.50
N THR A 283 9.57 26.85 20.77
CA THR A 283 9.37 25.85 19.71
C THR A 283 8.02 26.03 19.01
N PHE A 284 6.94 26.27 19.76
CA PHE A 284 5.62 26.52 19.19
C PHE A 284 5.59 27.80 18.33
N ALA A 285 6.25 28.87 18.78
CA ALA A 285 6.37 30.11 17.99
C ALA A 285 7.04 29.85 16.62
N ARG A 286 8.06 28.99 16.57
CA ARG A 286 8.69 28.57 15.30
C ARG A 286 7.75 27.71 14.45
N ALA A 287 6.98 26.80 15.05
CA ALA A 287 6.00 25.99 14.34
C ALA A 287 4.92 26.85 13.65
N PHE A 288 4.53 27.97 14.27
CA PHE A 288 3.58 28.92 13.70
C PHE A 288 4.07 29.53 12.37
N HIS A 289 5.37 29.82 12.27
CA HIS A 289 5.98 30.37 11.06
C HIS A 289 6.03 29.40 9.87
N LEU A 290 5.77 28.10 10.07
CA LEU A 290 5.77 27.11 8.99
C LEU A 290 4.53 27.20 8.09
N ASN A 291 3.40 27.66 8.62
CA ASN A 291 2.16 27.79 7.84
C ASN A 291 1.34 29.03 8.22
N PRO A 292 1.93 30.24 8.12
CA PRO A 292 1.30 31.46 8.61
C PRO A 292 -0.03 31.74 7.91
N LEU A 293 -0.14 31.46 6.61
CA LEU A 293 -1.36 31.68 5.84
C LEU A 293 -2.51 30.79 6.32
N ALA A 294 -2.25 29.52 6.66
CA ALA A 294 -3.30 28.67 7.22
C ALA A 294 -3.72 29.14 8.61
N PHE A 295 -2.78 29.60 9.44
CA PHE A 295 -3.11 30.13 10.76
C PHE A 295 -3.95 31.40 10.71
N CYS A 296 -3.75 32.26 9.71
CA CYS A 296 -4.55 33.47 9.51
C CYS A 296 -6.04 33.21 9.22
N LEU A 297 -6.44 31.97 8.88
CA LEU A 297 -7.84 31.60 8.68
C LEU A 297 -8.57 31.27 9.99
N PHE A 298 -7.84 31.14 11.11
CA PHE A 298 -8.40 30.82 12.40
C PHE A 298 -8.56 32.05 13.29
N GLU A 299 -9.59 32.04 14.12
CA GLU A 299 -9.70 32.97 15.23
C GLU A 299 -8.60 32.71 16.28
N ASP A 300 -8.19 33.75 17.00
CA ASP A 300 -7.24 33.66 18.13
C ASP A 300 -7.63 32.59 19.15
N SER A 301 -8.93 32.38 19.37
CA SER A 301 -9.50 31.36 20.27
C SER A 301 -9.07 29.95 19.84
N VAL A 302 -9.12 29.66 18.54
CA VAL A 302 -8.75 28.39 17.94
C VAL A 302 -7.24 28.20 17.96
N ILE A 303 -6.45 29.26 17.68
CA ILE A 303 -4.98 29.21 17.76
C ILE A 303 -4.54 28.87 19.20
N ARG A 304 -5.17 29.49 20.21
CA ARG A 304 -4.92 29.16 21.62
C ARG A 304 -5.28 27.71 21.95
N GLU A 305 -6.39 27.18 21.41
CA GLU A 305 -6.74 25.76 21.56
C GLU A 305 -5.66 24.85 20.95
N VAL A 306 -5.20 25.17 19.73
CA VAL A 306 -4.13 24.42 19.05
C VAL A 306 -2.84 24.43 19.87
N MET A 307 -2.44 25.59 20.40
CA MET A 307 -1.28 25.71 21.27
C MET A 307 -1.41 24.82 22.52
N GLN A 308 -2.53 24.92 23.24
CA GLN A 308 -2.76 24.13 24.45
C GLN A 308 -2.71 22.62 24.16
N ARG A 309 -3.33 22.18 23.07
CA ARG A 309 -3.30 20.76 22.67
C ARG A 309 -1.92 20.30 22.25
N SER A 310 -1.15 21.17 21.60
CA SER A 310 0.21 20.87 21.13
C SER A 310 1.22 20.70 22.26
N GLN A 311 1.00 21.33 23.42
CA GLN A 311 1.86 21.13 24.59
C GLN A 311 1.95 19.66 24.99
N LYS A 312 0.84 18.92 24.91
CA LYS A 312 0.83 17.48 25.19
C LYS A 312 1.72 16.72 24.21
N HIS A 313 1.61 17.02 22.92
CA HIS A 313 2.45 16.41 21.89
C HIS A 313 3.93 16.65 22.17
N PHE A 314 4.31 17.88 22.51
CA PHE A 314 5.69 18.23 22.83
C PHE A 314 6.25 17.39 23.99
N VAL A 315 5.51 17.27 25.09
CA VAL A 315 5.95 16.50 26.28
C VAL A 315 6.15 15.02 25.94
N VAL A 316 5.17 14.40 25.28
CA VAL A 316 5.23 12.98 24.89
C VAL A 316 6.39 12.73 23.94
N LEU A 317 6.55 13.57 22.91
CA LEU A 317 7.63 13.45 21.94
C LEU A 317 9.01 13.63 22.60
N ASN A 318 9.16 14.61 23.49
CA ASN A 318 10.42 14.84 24.19
C ASN A 318 10.81 13.64 25.06
N GLN A 319 9.85 13.03 25.74
CA GLN A 319 10.09 11.79 26.50
C GLN A 319 10.46 10.61 25.59
N MET A 320 9.79 10.48 24.43
CA MET A 320 10.07 9.43 23.47
C MET A 320 11.47 9.54 22.86
N VAL A 321 11.88 10.74 22.46
CA VAL A 321 13.22 10.98 21.91
C VAL A 321 14.30 10.74 22.95
N LYS A 322 14.10 11.17 24.20
CA LYS A 322 15.11 11.04 25.26
C LYS A 322 15.26 9.64 25.86
N GLN A 323 14.19 8.83 25.84
CA GLN A 323 14.17 7.53 26.55
C GLN A 323 13.42 6.44 25.79
N GLY A 324 12.28 6.77 25.18
CA GLY A 324 11.38 5.78 24.60
C GLY A 324 11.95 5.04 23.38
N PHE A 325 12.72 5.71 22.51
CA PHE A 325 13.36 5.08 21.36
C PHE A 325 14.49 4.13 21.77
N GLU A 326 15.36 4.55 22.69
CA GLU A 326 16.45 3.71 23.20
C GLU A 326 15.93 2.42 23.85
N GLN A 327 14.79 2.48 24.57
CA GLN A 327 14.11 1.30 25.13
C GLN A 327 13.63 0.29 24.08
N GLN A 328 13.54 0.68 22.80
CA GLN A 328 13.19 -0.18 21.67
C GLN A 328 14.41 -0.52 20.80
N GLY A 329 15.63 -0.21 21.24
CA GLY A 329 16.85 -0.42 20.43
C GLY A 329 17.01 0.57 19.29
N ILE A 330 16.26 1.69 19.30
CA ILE A 330 16.33 2.74 18.29
C ILE A 330 17.24 3.84 18.82
N ASP A 331 18.45 3.95 18.28
CA ASP A 331 19.35 5.08 18.57
C ASP A 331 18.94 6.30 17.72
N PRO A 332 18.49 7.42 18.33
CA PRO A 332 18.13 8.62 17.61
C PRO A 332 19.22 9.16 16.68
N LYS A 333 20.51 8.91 16.96
CA LYS A 333 21.63 9.37 16.11
C LYS A 333 21.66 8.70 14.74
N HIS A 334 21.12 7.49 14.62
CA HIS A 334 21.03 6.74 13.36
C HIS A 334 19.66 6.86 12.70
N CYS A 335 18.80 7.78 13.17
CA CYS A 335 17.50 8.03 12.58
C CYS A 335 17.60 9.04 11.43
N TYR A 336 16.92 8.72 10.34
CA TYR A 336 16.64 9.62 9.23
C TYR A 336 15.22 10.16 9.39
N LEU A 337 15.06 11.48 9.27
CA LEU A 337 13.78 12.18 9.39
C LEU A 337 13.24 12.52 8.00
N GLU A 338 11.93 12.36 7.84
CA GLU A 338 11.24 12.55 6.56
C GLU A 338 11.87 11.82 5.34
N PRO A 339 12.47 10.60 5.46
CA PRO A 339 13.12 9.97 4.32
C PRO A 339 12.08 9.56 3.26
N SER A 340 12.41 9.84 2.01
CA SER A 340 11.53 9.59 0.86
C SER A 340 12.08 8.49 -0.02
N PHE A 341 11.18 7.69 -0.60
CA PHE A 341 11.53 6.53 -1.41
C PHE A 341 10.55 6.31 -2.56
N TYR A 342 11.07 5.76 -3.66
CA TYR A 342 10.31 5.25 -4.78
C TYR A 342 10.41 3.72 -4.83
N SER A 343 9.31 3.07 -5.20
CA SER A 343 9.26 1.62 -5.38
C SER A 343 8.43 1.30 -6.61
N GLU A 344 9.09 1.21 -7.76
CA GLU A 344 8.47 0.69 -9.00
C GLU A 344 8.01 -0.77 -8.79
N THR A 345 8.72 -1.55 -7.95
CA THR A 345 8.36 -2.95 -7.66
C THR A 345 6.91 -3.07 -7.20
N TYR A 346 6.48 -2.19 -6.29
CA TYR A 346 5.11 -2.17 -5.76
C TYR A 346 4.23 -1.07 -6.36
N GLY A 347 4.79 -0.23 -7.25
CA GLY A 347 4.14 0.97 -7.77
C GLY A 347 3.75 1.97 -6.68
N LEU A 348 4.65 2.18 -5.72
CA LEU A 348 4.44 3.01 -4.54
C LEU A 348 5.49 4.12 -4.44
N GLN A 349 5.08 5.24 -3.85
CA GLN A 349 6.00 6.25 -3.30
C GLN A 349 5.57 6.64 -1.89
N GLY A 350 6.53 7.00 -1.06
CA GLY A 350 6.26 7.29 0.34
C GLY A 350 7.31 8.19 0.97
N ARG A 351 6.87 8.96 1.97
CA ARG A 351 7.71 9.72 2.88
C ARG A 351 7.40 9.26 4.29
N LEU A 352 8.36 8.60 4.94
CA LEU A 352 8.22 8.12 6.30
C LEU A 352 8.47 9.28 7.27
N ASP A 353 7.96 9.24 8.49
CA ASP A 353 8.33 10.25 9.50
C ASP A 353 9.72 9.97 10.06
N VAL A 354 10.01 8.72 10.49
CA VAL A 354 11.34 8.30 10.96
C VAL A 354 11.72 6.93 10.41
N LEU A 355 12.94 6.80 9.91
CA LEU A 355 13.59 5.53 9.61
C LEU A 355 14.87 5.40 10.44
N TYR A 356 14.94 4.38 11.29
CA TYR A 356 16.18 3.96 11.94
C TYR A 356 16.86 2.89 11.08
N LYS A 357 18.17 3.06 10.85
CA LYS A 357 19.00 2.07 10.16
C LYS A 357 20.32 1.94 10.91
N GLY A 358 20.42 0.92 11.76
CA GLY A 358 21.67 0.47 12.36
C GLY A 358 22.44 -0.46 11.41
N GLU A 359 23.51 -1.10 11.90
CA GLU A 359 24.33 -2.01 11.08
C GLU A 359 23.57 -3.27 10.65
N GLN A 360 22.73 -3.82 11.53
CA GLN A 360 21.97 -5.06 11.29
C GLN A 360 20.46 -4.91 11.52
N GLU A 361 20.04 -3.80 12.14
CA GLU A 361 18.67 -3.56 12.55
C GLU A 361 18.09 -2.35 11.81
N ALA A 362 16.80 -2.40 11.52
CA ALA A 362 16.06 -1.28 10.96
C ALA A 362 14.72 -1.12 11.70
N ALA A 363 14.24 0.11 11.80
CA ALA A 363 12.90 0.36 12.33
C ALA A 363 12.22 1.52 11.62
N ILE A 364 10.91 1.43 11.45
CA ILE A 364 10.06 2.49 10.91
C ILE A 364 9.21 3.02 12.05
N VAL A 365 9.17 4.34 12.24
CA VAL A 365 8.25 4.99 13.19
C VAL A 365 7.39 6.00 12.44
N GLU A 366 6.08 5.73 12.40
CA GLU A 366 5.08 6.64 11.83
C GLU A 366 4.41 7.48 12.94
N LEU A 367 4.44 8.80 12.82
CA LEU A 367 3.87 9.73 13.78
C LEU A 367 2.38 10.01 13.48
N LYS A 368 1.55 10.01 14.52
CA LYS A 368 0.13 10.36 14.46
C LYS A 368 -0.26 11.29 15.61
N SER A 369 -0.74 12.48 15.27
CA SER A 369 -1.22 13.47 16.24
C SER A 369 -2.63 13.19 16.77
N GLY A 370 -3.43 12.39 16.05
CA GLY A 370 -4.78 11.98 16.48
C GLY A 370 -4.77 10.89 17.55
N LYS A 371 -5.94 10.63 18.16
CA LYS A 371 -6.14 9.41 18.95
C LYS A 371 -6.42 8.23 18.00
N PRO A 372 -6.00 7.00 18.33
CA PRO A 372 -6.42 5.81 17.60
C PRO A 372 -7.95 5.71 17.57
N PHE A 373 -8.52 5.66 16.38
CA PHE A 373 -9.94 5.40 16.13
C PHE A 373 -10.17 3.91 15.87
N MET A 374 -11.14 3.31 16.58
CA MET A 374 -11.50 1.89 16.52
C MET A 374 -10.28 0.96 16.39
N PRO A 375 -9.38 0.97 17.39
CA PRO A 375 -8.10 0.28 17.26
C PRO A 375 -8.24 -1.24 17.18
N ASN A 376 -7.35 -1.85 16.40
CA ASN A 376 -7.15 -3.30 16.37
C ASN A 376 -6.52 -3.82 17.69
N ILE A 377 -6.21 -5.12 17.78
CA ILE A 377 -5.58 -5.74 18.95
C ILE A 377 -4.21 -5.16 19.31
N TYR A 378 -3.53 -4.56 18.33
CA TYR A 378 -2.25 -3.87 18.51
C TYR A 378 -2.44 -2.40 18.96
N GLY A 379 -3.68 -1.96 19.15
CA GLY A 379 -3.97 -0.58 19.52
C GLY A 379 -3.92 0.40 18.35
N LEU A 380 -3.97 -0.08 17.10
CA LEU A 380 -3.72 0.75 15.91
C LEU A 380 -5.00 0.99 15.10
N SER A 381 -5.17 2.19 14.57
CA SER A 381 -6.19 2.46 13.55
C SER A 381 -5.85 1.74 12.25
N VAL A 382 -6.87 1.21 11.56
CA VAL A 382 -6.70 0.37 10.37
C VAL A 382 -5.91 1.07 9.26
N ASN A 383 -6.22 2.34 8.97
CA ASN A 383 -5.49 3.14 7.99
C ASN A 383 -4.02 3.36 8.39
N HIS A 384 -3.75 3.72 9.66
CA HIS A 384 -2.38 3.94 10.12
C HIS A 384 -1.56 2.63 10.06
N PHE A 385 -2.19 1.50 10.39
CA PHE A 385 -1.54 0.19 10.29
C PHE A 385 -1.23 -0.17 8.83
N THR A 386 -2.18 0.02 7.93
CA THR A 386 -1.98 -0.23 6.48
C THR A 386 -0.84 0.63 5.92
N GLN A 387 -0.76 1.89 6.33
CA GLN A 387 0.32 2.80 5.94
C GLN A 387 1.69 2.22 6.36
N THR A 388 1.85 1.74 7.58
CA THR A 388 3.12 1.11 8.01
C THR A 388 3.45 -0.17 7.26
N LEU A 389 2.45 -0.97 6.87
CA LEU A 389 2.66 -2.19 6.07
C LEU A 389 3.16 -1.88 4.66
N LEU A 390 2.71 -0.77 4.07
CA LEU A 390 3.17 -0.31 2.77
C LEU A 390 4.57 0.32 2.84
N TYR A 391 4.89 1.06 3.91
CA TYR A 391 6.26 1.54 4.13
C TYR A 391 7.25 0.39 4.34
N ASP A 392 6.85 -0.68 5.03
CA ASP A 392 7.65 -1.91 5.13
C ASP A 392 8.00 -2.48 3.74
N LEU A 393 7.06 -2.50 2.80
CA LEU A 393 7.33 -2.93 1.41
C LEU A 393 8.35 -2.03 0.71
N ILE A 394 8.17 -0.70 0.81
CA ILE A 394 9.05 0.28 0.18
C ILE A 394 10.49 0.17 0.70
N VAL A 395 10.66 0.13 2.03
CA VAL A 395 11.98 0.05 2.67
C VAL A 395 12.70 -1.25 2.29
N ARG A 396 11.98 -2.37 2.24
CA ARG A 396 12.54 -3.65 1.75
C ARG A 396 12.95 -3.60 0.28
N SER A 397 12.17 -2.94 -0.58
CA SER A 397 12.56 -2.80 -1.98
C SER A 397 13.79 -1.91 -2.16
N ALA A 398 13.92 -0.85 -1.35
CA ALA A 398 15.04 0.09 -1.46
C ALA A 398 16.35 -0.46 -0.90
N PHE A 399 16.31 -1.23 0.19
CA PHE A 399 17.51 -1.73 0.87
C PHE A 399 17.72 -3.26 0.78
N GLY A 400 16.94 -3.95 -0.05
CA GLY A 400 17.03 -5.39 -0.25
C GLY A 400 16.22 -6.22 0.76
N SER A 401 15.97 -7.47 0.40
CA SER A 401 15.10 -8.42 1.11
C SER A 401 15.57 -8.77 2.52
N ASP A 402 16.87 -8.68 2.78
CA ASP A 402 17.47 -8.96 4.08
C ASP A 402 17.15 -7.87 5.11
N THR A 403 16.79 -6.67 4.65
CA THR A 403 16.30 -5.61 5.52
C THR A 403 14.92 -6.00 6.05
N ASN A 404 14.80 -6.18 7.36
CA ASN A 404 13.56 -6.57 8.02
C ASN A 404 13.18 -5.53 9.09
N PRO A 405 12.60 -4.38 8.69
CA PRO A 405 12.37 -3.31 9.63
C PRO A 405 11.30 -3.68 10.67
N THR A 406 11.55 -3.30 11.92
CA THR A 406 10.54 -3.35 12.98
C THR A 406 9.64 -2.11 12.86
N ASN A 407 8.34 -2.30 12.71
CA ASN A 407 7.43 -1.18 12.44
C ASN A 407 6.73 -0.71 13.71
N TYR A 408 6.62 0.60 13.86
CA TYR A 408 5.97 1.25 14.98
C TYR A 408 5.08 2.41 14.54
N ILE A 409 4.05 2.69 15.34
CA ILE A 409 3.22 3.90 15.23
C ILE A 409 3.32 4.67 16.54
N LEU A 410 3.74 5.92 16.46
CA LEU A 410 3.86 6.85 17.57
C LEU A 410 2.62 7.76 17.62
N TYR A 411 1.73 7.51 18.58
CA TYR A 411 0.58 8.37 18.84
C TYR A 411 0.93 9.45 19.86
N SER A 412 1.39 10.62 19.41
CA SER A 412 1.82 11.71 20.30
C SER A 412 0.70 12.34 21.13
N SER A 413 -0.57 11.98 20.90
CA SER A 413 -1.70 12.37 21.73
C SER A 413 -1.91 11.50 22.98
N GLN A 414 -1.21 10.37 23.08
CA GLN A 414 -1.38 9.37 24.13
C GLN A 414 -0.26 9.47 25.17
N ASP A 415 -0.62 9.38 26.45
CA ASP A 415 0.36 9.38 27.55
C ASP A 415 0.87 7.96 27.82
N GLU A 416 -0.06 6.99 27.81
CA GLU A 416 0.25 5.59 28.03
C GLU A 416 0.47 4.86 26.71
N LYS A 417 1.63 4.21 26.59
CA LYS A 417 2.03 3.45 25.39
C LYS A 417 1.83 4.26 24.09
N PRO A 418 2.48 5.43 23.98
CA PRO A 418 2.41 6.25 22.78
C PRO A 418 3.01 5.55 21.56
N LEU A 419 4.13 4.85 21.73
CA LEU A 419 4.75 4.02 20.70
C LEU A 419 4.16 2.61 20.73
N ARG A 420 3.63 2.15 19.61
CA ARG A 420 2.96 0.85 19.48
C ARG A 420 3.54 0.05 18.33
N PHE A 421 3.84 -1.21 18.59
CA PHE A 421 4.34 -2.14 17.58
C PHE A 421 3.27 -2.45 16.52
N ALA A 422 3.68 -2.43 15.25
CA ALA A 422 2.86 -2.73 14.08
C ALA A 422 3.44 -3.99 13.40
N PRO A 423 2.89 -5.18 13.66
CA PRO A 423 3.44 -6.41 13.07
C PRO A 423 3.25 -6.43 11.55
N ARG A 424 4.21 -7.01 10.84
CA ARG A 424 4.05 -7.30 9.41
C ARG A 424 3.01 -8.40 9.21
N ILE A 425 2.03 -8.15 8.33
CA ILE A 425 1.03 -9.13 7.93
C ILE A 425 0.97 -9.17 6.40
N ARG A 426 1.54 -10.22 5.78
CA ARG A 426 1.65 -10.33 4.31
C ARG A 426 0.29 -10.30 3.60
N SER A 427 -0.73 -10.96 4.14
CA SER A 427 -2.07 -10.95 3.52
C SER A 427 -2.64 -9.54 3.41
N GLN A 428 -2.44 -8.68 4.42
CA GLN A 428 -2.86 -7.28 4.38
C GLN A 428 -1.97 -6.41 3.47
N GLN A 429 -0.68 -6.74 3.33
CA GLN A 429 0.18 -6.12 2.32
C GLN A 429 -0.39 -6.38 0.91
N TYR A 430 -0.76 -7.62 0.59
CA TYR A 430 -1.34 -7.97 -0.70
C TYR A 430 -2.74 -7.37 -0.92
N GLU A 431 -3.59 -7.29 0.12
CA GLU A 431 -4.85 -6.52 0.05
C GLU A 431 -4.60 -5.04 -0.28
N ALA A 432 -3.59 -4.42 0.34
CA ALA A 432 -3.23 -3.03 0.06
C ALA A 432 -2.72 -2.84 -1.38
N LEU A 433 -1.95 -3.77 -1.94
CA LEU A 433 -1.53 -3.74 -3.35
C LEU A 433 -2.72 -3.92 -4.30
N GLN A 434 -3.68 -4.77 -3.95
CA GLN A 434 -4.91 -4.95 -4.72
C GLN A 434 -5.73 -3.64 -4.77
N VAL A 435 -5.88 -2.96 -3.63
CA VAL A 435 -6.52 -1.63 -3.57
C VAL A 435 -5.70 -0.59 -4.34
N ARG A 436 -4.37 -0.62 -4.26
CA ARG A 436 -3.48 0.23 -5.09
C ARG A 436 -3.80 0.07 -6.58
N ASN A 437 -3.98 -1.15 -7.08
CA ASN A 437 -4.35 -1.38 -8.48
C ASN A 437 -5.74 -0.80 -8.82
N GLN A 438 -6.70 -0.82 -7.89
CA GLN A 438 -7.99 -0.16 -8.11
C GLN A 438 -7.87 1.35 -8.17
N LEU A 439 -6.97 1.96 -7.39
CA LEU A 439 -6.71 3.40 -7.45
C LEU A 439 -6.10 3.77 -8.81
N VAL A 440 -5.12 3.00 -9.30
CA VAL A 440 -4.57 3.20 -10.65
C VAL A 440 -5.67 3.03 -11.72
N ALA A 441 -6.59 2.08 -11.55
CA ALA A 441 -7.73 1.93 -12.46
C ALA A 441 -8.66 3.16 -12.43
N LEU A 442 -8.88 3.80 -11.28
CA LEU A 442 -9.65 5.05 -11.20
C LEU A 442 -8.94 6.20 -11.92
N GLU A 443 -7.60 6.30 -11.78
CA GLU A 443 -6.80 7.29 -12.51
C GLU A 443 -6.86 7.05 -14.02
N ARG A 444 -6.81 5.79 -14.45
CA ARG A 444 -6.96 5.41 -15.85
C ARG A 444 -8.34 5.81 -16.40
N LEU A 445 -9.41 5.49 -15.68
CA LEU A 445 -10.77 5.90 -16.06
C LEU A 445 -10.93 7.41 -16.18
N LEU A 446 -10.27 8.18 -15.31
CA LEU A 446 -10.23 9.64 -15.44
C LEU A 446 -9.49 10.08 -16.72
N SER A 447 -8.32 9.51 -16.99
CA SER A 447 -7.50 9.87 -18.17
C SER A 447 -8.22 9.61 -19.50
N GLU A 448 -9.11 8.61 -19.53
CA GLU A 448 -9.91 8.24 -20.71
C GLU A 448 -11.13 9.15 -20.92
N LEU A 449 -11.48 10.03 -19.98
CA LEU A 449 -12.59 10.95 -20.15
C LEU A 449 -12.33 11.90 -21.34
N GLY A 450 -13.26 11.90 -22.28
CA GLY A 450 -13.17 12.67 -23.52
C GLY A 450 -12.62 11.90 -24.70
N ASP A 451 -12.30 10.61 -24.56
CA ASP A 451 -12.01 9.72 -25.68
C ASP A 451 -13.29 9.48 -26.50
N PRO A 452 -13.36 9.90 -27.78
CA PRO A 452 -14.55 9.71 -28.62
C PRO A 452 -14.92 8.24 -28.83
N SER A 453 -13.96 7.31 -28.71
CA SER A 453 -14.21 5.87 -28.86
C SER A 453 -15.02 5.27 -27.71
N LYS A 454 -15.11 5.98 -26.57
CA LYS A 454 -15.76 5.51 -25.33
C LYS A 454 -17.22 6.01 -25.17
N GLY A 455 -17.77 6.70 -26.17
CA GLY A 455 -19.15 7.21 -26.21
C GLY A 455 -19.26 8.72 -25.97
N ASP A 456 -20.46 9.25 -25.74
CA ASP A 456 -20.66 10.68 -25.44
C ASP A 456 -20.04 11.05 -24.08
N LEU A 457 -19.47 12.27 -24.00
CA LEU A 457 -18.77 12.78 -22.82
C LEU A 457 -19.64 12.75 -21.55
N LEU A 458 -20.94 13.07 -21.64
CA LEU A 458 -21.82 13.04 -20.47
C LEU A 458 -22.04 11.62 -20.00
N GLU A 459 -22.22 10.66 -20.91
CA GLU A 459 -22.33 9.25 -20.55
C GLU A 459 -21.06 8.74 -19.87
N GLN A 460 -19.88 9.08 -20.40
CA GLN A 460 -18.61 8.75 -19.79
C GLN A 460 -18.52 9.29 -18.35
N GLY A 461 -18.82 10.58 -18.17
CA GLY A 461 -18.82 11.20 -16.84
C GLY A 461 -19.86 10.60 -15.90
N LEU A 462 -21.06 10.24 -16.39
CA LEU A 462 -22.09 9.58 -15.57
C LEU A 462 -21.67 8.17 -15.12
N ARG A 463 -20.98 7.40 -15.96
CA ARG A 463 -20.47 6.06 -15.59
C ARG A 463 -19.46 6.14 -14.44
N LEU A 464 -18.64 7.19 -14.40
CA LEU A 464 -17.62 7.39 -13.36
C LEU A 464 -18.15 8.18 -12.16
N PHE A 465 -18.50 9.46 -12.36
CA PHE A 465 -18.93 10.35 -11.29
C PHE A 465 -20.32 10.04 -10.76
N GLY A 466 -21.20 9.42 -11.56
CA GLY A 466 -22.51 8.97 -11.11
C GLY A 466 -22.45 7.87 -10.05
N ARG A 467 -21.29 7.22 -9.86
CA ARG A 467 -21.05 6.31 -8.72
C ARG A 467 -20.80 7.05 -7.42
N LEU A 468 -20.37 8.32 -7.43
CA LEU A 468 -20.11 9.12 -6.23
C LEU A 468 -21.41 9.64 -5.61
N ARG A 469 -22.24 8.70 -5.15
CA ARG A 469 -23.52 8.97 -4.49
C ARG A 469 -23.72 8.06 -3.29
N PRO A 470 -24.46 8.50 -2.24
CA PRO A 470 -24.67 7.69 -1.04
C PRO A 470 -25.33 6.34 -1.31
N SER A 471 -26.24 6.27 -2.30
CA SER A 471 -26.94 5.03 -2.66
C SER A 471 -26.02 3.95 -3.24
N ALA A 472 -24.87 4.32 -3.81
CA ALA A 472 -23.85 3.37 -4.26
C ALA A 472 -23.05 2.78 -3.08
N PHE A 473 -23.08 3.43 -1.91
CA PHE A 473 -22.29 3.06 -0.74
C PHE A 473 -23.12 3.14 0.57
N PRO A 474 -24.15 2.30 0.73
CA PRO A 474 -25.10 2.40 1.84
C PRO A 474 -24.47 2.22 3.23
N ASN A 475 -23.29 1.59 3.29
CA ASN A 475 -22.58 1.35 4.55
C ASN A 475 -21.70 2.52 5.00
N LEU A 476 -21.42 3.50 4.12
CA LEU A 476 -20.62 4.67 4.49
C LEU A 476 -21.43 5.62 5.37
N LYS A 477 -20.84 6.03 6.50
CA LYS A 477 -21.47 6.90 7.50
C LYS A 477 -20.61 8.13 7.81
N GLY A 478 -21.23 9.12 8.45
CA GLY A 478 -20.53 10.28 9.00
C GLY A 478 -20.08 11.28 7.92
N PHE A 479 -18.82 11.74 8.01
CA PHE A 479 -18.27 12.75 7.10
C PHE A 479 -18.35 12.34 5.62
N LEU A 480 -17.93 11.12 5.26
CA LEU A 480 -17.93 10.67 3.86
C LEU A 480 -19.33 10.63 3.25
N GLN A 481 -20.35 10.26 4.04
CA GLN A 481 -21.72 10.26 3.55
C GLN A 481 -22.19 11.69 3.22
N ARG A 482 -21.84 12.66 4.07
CA ARG A 482 -22.13 14.08 3.82
C ARG A 482 -21.37 14.60 2.60
N ASP A 483 -20.11 14.22 2.44
CA ASP A 483 -19.28 14.62 1.31
C ASP A 483 -19.82 14.04 -0.01
N LEU A 484 -20.28 12.78 0.00
CA LEU A 484 -20.97 12.16 -1.14
C LEU A 484 -22.29 12.87 -1.46
N GLN A 485 -23.09 13.22 -0.46
CA GLN A 485 -24.33 13.97 -0.65
C GLN A 485 -24.06 15.35 -1.27
N LEU A 486 -23.00 16.03 -0.80
CA LEU A 486 -22.59 17.32 -1.35
C LEU A 486 -22.17 17.16 -2.81
N PHE A 487 -21.31 16.21 -3.12
CA PHE A 487 -20.85 15.96 -4.48
C PHE A 487 -22.01 15.61 -5.41
N GLU A 488 -22.88 14.66 -5.03
CA GLU A 488 -24.05 14.26 -5.81
C GLU A 488 -24.97 15.45 -6.07
N LYS A 489 -25.29 16.24 -5.05
CA LYS A 489 -26.13 17.43 -5.18
C LYS A 489 -25.54 18.41 -6.19
N VAL A 490 -24.24 18.71 -6.09
CA VAL A 490 -23.58 19.65 -7.00
C VAL A 490 -23.51 19.10 -8.42
N PHE A 491 -22.97 17.88 -8.60
CA PHE A 491 -22.77 17.28 -9.92
C PHE A 491 -24.08 17.04 -10.68
N SER A 492 -25.15 16.65 -9.98
CA SER A 492 -26.48 16.49 -10.55
C SER A 492 -27.20 17.81 -10.84
N GLY A 493 -26.88 18.86 -10.07
CA GLY A 493 -27.56 20.15 -10.09
C GLY A 493 -26.97 21.20 -11.05
N ILE A 494 -25.72 21.01 -11.50
CA ILE A 494 -25.13 21.87 -12.53
C ILE A 494 -25.78 21.61 -13.90
N ASP A 495 -25.83 22.67 -14.72
CA ASP A 495 -26.32 22.62 -16.09
C ASP A 495 -25.42 21.77 -16.99
N GLU A 496 -25.93 21.43 -18.17
CA GLU A 496 -25.24 20.51 -19.09
C GLU A 496 -23.87 21.03 -19.53
N LEU A 497 -23.74 22.33 -19.85
CA LEU A 497 -22.49 22.90 -20.32
C LEU A 497 -21.44 22.84 -19.22
N SER A 498 -21.80 23.28 -18.01
CA SER A 498 -20.94 23.19 -16.82
C SER A 498 -20.52 21.75 -16.54
N ARG A 499 -21.43 20.78 -16.72
CA ARG A 499 -21.14 19.35 -16.54
C ARG A 499 -20.16 18.82 -17.58
N ARG A 500 -20.37 19.13 -18.87
CA ARG A 500 -19.45 18.77 -19.94
C ARG A 500 -18.06 19.36 -19.68
N TYR A 501 -18.00 20.63 -19.29
CA TYR A 501 -16.73 21.28 -18.91
C TYR A 501 -16.04 20.54 -17.76
N PHE A 502 -16.76 20.27 -16.66
CA PHE A 502 -16.21 19.55 -15.51
C PHE A 502 -15.62 18.18 -15.90
N ILE A 503 -16.34 17.40 -16.71
CA ILE A 503 -15.89 16.07 -17.14
C ILE A 503 -14.67 16.19 -18.07
N ALA A 504 -14.73 17.05 -19.09
CA ALA A 504 -13.62 17.24 -20.02
C ALA A 504 -12.36 17.75 -19.32
N PHE A 505 -12.52 18.72 -18.40
CA PHE A 505 -11.41 19.30 -17.66
C PHE A 505 -10.81 18.31 -16.65
N SER A 506 -11.64 17.47 -16.03
CA SER A 506 -11.17 16.35 -15.20
C SER A 506 -10.31 15.38 -16.00
N GLY A 507 -10.74 15.01 -17.22
CA GLY A 507 -9.96 14.16 -18.11
C GLY A 507 -8.65 14.80 -18.54
N PHE A 508 -8.68 16.10 -18.87
CA PHE A 508 -7.48 16.88 -19.20
C PHE A 508 -6.46 16.85 -18.06
N ILE A 509 -6.88 17.21 -16.83
CA ILE A 509 -5.99 17.19 -15.65
C ILE A 509 -5.44 15.78 -15.41
N ALA A 510 -6.26 14.74 -15.56
CA ALA A 510 -5.81 13.37 -15.34
C ALA A 510 -4.74 12.93 -16.35
N ARG A 511 -4.86 13.33 -17.62
CA ARG A 511 -3.83 13.08 -18.64
C ARG A 511 -2.53 13.85 -18.33
N GLU A 512 -2.62 15.10 -17.90
CA GLU A 512 -1.44 15.87 -17.45
C GLU A 512 -0.73 15.20 -16.26
N HIS A 513 -1.50 14.70 -15.28
CA HIS A 513 -0.93 13.92 -14.17
C HIS A 513 -0.28 12.62 -14.62
N GLN A 514 -0.89 11.91 -15.57
CA GLN A 514 -0.33 10.68 -16.14
C GLN A 514 0.99 10.98 -16.85
N LEU A 515 1.01 11.97 -17.74
CA LEU A 515 2.22 12.42 -18.45
C LEU A 515 3.32 12.83 -17.46
N ALA A 516 3.00 13.59 -16.41
CA ALA A 516 3.99 13.98 -15.40
C ALA A 516 4.57 12.78 -14.62
N LYS A 517 3.82 11.69 -14.47
CA LYS A 517 4.25 10.49 -13.74
C LYS A 517 5.03 9.51 -14.60
N THR A 518 4.49 9.12 -15.75
CA THR A 518 5.05 8.05 -16.58
C THR A 518 5.71 8.55 -17.85
N GLY A 519 5.43 9.80 -18.26
CA GLY A 519 5.86 10.32 -19.54
C GLY A 519 5.11 9.71 -20.72
N GLN A 520 5.61 9.98 -21.93
CA GLN A 520 5.17 9.38 -23.18
C GLN A 520 6.40 8.99 -24.01
N GLN A 521 6.48 7.71 -24.38
CA GLN A 521 7.53 7.20 -25.29
C GLN A 521 7.20 7.60 -26.74
N GLY A 522 8.18 8.13 -27.48
CA GLY A 522 8.01 8.55 -28.89
C GLY A 522 9.20 9.32 -29.46
N ILE A 523 9.04 9.89 -30.66
CA ILE A 523 10.11 10.68 -31.32
C ILE A 523 10.38 11.99 -30.57
N GLU A 524 9.37 12.54 -29.90
CA GLU A 524 9.49 13.65 -28.95
C GLU A 524 9.20 13.08 -27.54
N ASN A 525 10.20 12.49 -26.90
CA ASN A 525 10.06 11.93 -25.55
C ASN A 525 9.63 13.04 -24.57
N ILE A 526 8.42 12.89 -24.00
CA ILE A 526 7.97 13.71 -22.87
C ILE A 526 8.33 12.93 -21.62
N ASN A 527 9.40 13.35 -20.93
CA ASN A 527 9.87 12.65 -19.74
C ASN A 527 8.97 12.94 -18.54
N GLY A 528 8.42 11.89 -17.94
CA GLY A 528 7.76 11.94 -16.62
C GLY A 528 8.70 11.50 -15.50
N LEU A 529 8.22 11.45 -14.26
CA LEU A 529 8.98 10.99 -13.09
C LEU A 529 9.63 9.62 -13.30
N ALA A 530 8.95 8.70 -14.00
CA ALA A 530 9.44 7.34 -14.25
C ALA A 530 10.72 7.28 -15.10
N SER A 531 11.06 8.34 -15.85
CA SER A 531 12.35 8.47 -16.53
C SER A 531 13.53 8.28 -15.59
N LEU A 532 13.37 8.54 -14.28
CA LEU A 532 14.41 8.30 -13.27
C LEU A 532 14.88 6.85 -13.21
N TRP A 533 14.07 5.87 -13.58
CA TRP A 533 14.47 4.45 -13.61
C TRP A 533 14.22 3.75 -14.94
N LEU A 534 13.39 4.31 -15.83
CA LEU A 534 13.17 3.76 -17.17
C LEU A 534 14.29 4.15 -18.14
N ASP A 535 14.75 5.41 -18.11
CA ASP A 535 15.78 5.87 -19.03
C ASP A 535 17.16 5.40 -18.52
N GLY A 536 17.97 4.87 -19.43
CA GLY A 536 19.33 4.44 -19.13
C GLY A 536 20.21 5.62 -18.71
N PHE A 537 21.27 5.35 -17.94
CA PHE A 537 22.20 6.41 -17.51
C PHE A 537 22.80 7.17 -18.71
N GLY A 538 23.25 6.47 -19.75
CA GLY A 538 23.79 7.08 -20.97
C GLY A 538 22.78 7.96 -21.70
N GLU A 539 21.53 7.48 -21.84
CA GLU A 539 20.44 8.25 -22.45
C GLU A 539 20.18 9.56 -21.71
N LYS A 540 20.13 9.51 -20.36
CA LYS A 540 19.98 10.72 -19.54
C LYS A 540 21.15 11.69 -19.70
N GLN A 541 22.38 11.19 -19.86
CA GLN A 541 23.55 12.02 -20.09
C GLN A 541 23.52 12.69 -21.46
N GLU A 542 23.14 11.95 -22.51
CA GLU A 542 23.01 12.46 -23.88
C GLU A 542 21.88 13.49 -24.01
N SER A 543 20.77 13.28 -23.29
CA SER A 543 19.65 14.21 -23.25
C SER A 543 19.83 15.35 -22.24
N PHE A 544 20.97 15.40 -21.54
CA PHE A 544 21.31 16.37 -20.49
C PHE A 544 20.31 16.43 -19.33
N ASN A 545 19.55 15.35 -19.09
CA ASN A 545 18.52 15.26 -18.05
C ASN A 545 19.04 14.73 -16.70
N ILE A 546 20.37 14.58 -16.54
CA ILE A 546 21.03 14.24 -15.28
C ILE A 546 22.33 15.04 -15.13
N ILE A 547 22.65 15.43 -13.89
CA ILE A 547 23.98 15.87 -13.48
C ILE A 547 24.50 14.81 -12.53
N SER A 548 25.55 14.10 -12.92
CA SER A 548 26.07 12.92 -12.20
C SER A 548 27.54 13.09 -11.82
N HIS A 549 28.07 12.15 -11.05
CA HIS A 549 29.47 12.12 -10.62
C HIS A 549 29.85 13.39 -9.86
N LEU A 550 28.88 13.96 -9.16
CA LEU A 550 29.05 15.11 -8.29
C LEU A 550 29.67 14.64 -6.97
N ARG A 551 30.74 15.30 -6.52
CA ARG A 551 31.39 14.96 -5.25
C ARG A 551 30.97 15.94 -4.18
N LEU A 552 30.60 15.44 -2.99
CA LEU A 552 30.23 16.30 -1.87
C LEU A 552 31.37 17.26 -1.52
N ALA A 553 31.07 18.56 -1.50
CA ALA A 553 32.03 19.61 -1.16
C ALA A 553 31.69 20.27 0.18
N VAL A 554 30.43 20.67 0.35
CA VAL A 554 29.94 21.29 1.60
C VAL A 554 28.59 20.69 1.96
N ASN A 555 28.47 20.24 3.20
CA ASN A 555 27.23 19.69 3.73
C ASN A 555 26.67 20.58 4.85
N LYS A 556 25.57 21.27 4.56
CA LYS A 556 24.77 22.04 5.51
C LYS A 556 23.34 21.52 5.58
N ALA A 557 23.13 20.24 5.27
CA ALA A 557 21.79 19.65 5.21
C ALA A 557 21.02 19.72 6.53
N GLY A 558 21.72 19.82 7.68
CA GLY A 558 21.12 19.96 9.00
C GLY A 558 20.87 21.40 9.46
N GLU A 559 21.32 22.41 8.70
CA GLU A 559 21.15 23.82 9.08
C GLU A 559 19.72 24.33 8.86
N GLU A 560 19.43 25.56 9.32
CA GLU A 560 18.11 26.18 9.14
C GLU A 560 17.69 26.22 7.67
N GLU A 561 18.64 26.61 6.81
CA GLU A 561 18.59 26.44 5.37
C GLU A 561 19.39 25.17 4.97
N PRO A 562 18.73 24.06 4.61
CA PRO A 562 19.40 22.78 4.37
C PRO A 562 20.08 22.75 3.00
N LEU A 563 21.26 23.35 2.90
CA LEU A 563 22.05 23.46 1.67
C LEU A 563 23.06 22.32 1.56
N VAL A 564 23.24 21.79 0.36
CA VAL A 564 24.31 20.85 0.03
C VAL A 564 24.97 21.30 -1.26
N THR A 565 26.28 21.47 -1.23
CA THR A 565 27.10 21.85 -2.38
C THR A 565 27.95 20.67 -2.81
N PHE A 566 27.91 20.39 -4.10
CA PHE A 566 28.72 19.38 -4.74
C PHE A 566 29.66 20.04 -5.75
N SER A 567 30.90 19.57 -5.79
CA SER A 567 31.86 19.91 -6.84
C SER A 567 31.65 19.00 -8.05
N ARG A 568 31.72 19.59 -9.24
CA ARG A 568 31.82 18.84 -10.49
C ARG A 568 33.20 18.17 -10.54
N THR A 569 33.23 16.96 -11.09
CA THR A 569 34.47 16.21 -11.30
C THR A 569 34.81 16.17 -12.78
N GLU A 570 35.97 15.61 -13.14
CA GLU A 570 36.34 15.37 -14.54
C GLU A 570 35.35 14.43 -15.26
N GLN A 571 34.57 13.65 -14.51
CA GLN A 571 33.55 12.73 -15.04
C GLN A 571 32.16 13.39 -15.13
N THR A 572 31.98 14.57 -14.54
CA THR A 572 30.70 15.28 -14.63
C THR A 572 30.54 15.89 -16.02
N ASN A 573 29.43 15.59 -16.68
CA ASN A 573 29.10 16.20 -17.97
C ASN A 573 29.00 17.74 -17.83
N PRO A 574 29.76 18.52 -18.62
CA PRO A 574 29.70 19.98 -18.53
C PRO A 574 28.34 20.56 -18.91
N LEU A 575 27.56 19.85 -19.74
CA LEU A 575 26.24 20.27 -20.20
C LEU A 575 25.13 19.60 -19.37
N ALA A 576 24.09 20.39 -19.07
CA ALA A 576 22.95 19.96 -18.26
C ALA A 576 21.72 20.84 -18.60
N ASN A 577 20.53 20.25 -18.71
CA ASN A 577 19.26 20.96 -18.94
C ASN A 577 18.66 21.55 -17.64
N PHE A 578 19.48 21.78 -16.63
CA PHE A 578 19.06 22.30 -15.33
C PHE A 578 19.38 23.78 -15.18
N ARG A 579 18.51 24.48 -14.46
CA ARG A 579 18.62 25.92 -14.18
C ARG A 579 18.44 26.20 -12.69
N THR A 580 18.95 27.33 -12.25
CA THR A 580 18.63 27.85 -10.92
C THR A 580 17.12 28.01 -10.77
N GLY A 581 16.57 27.47 -9.68
CA GLY A 581 15.15 27.44 -9.37
C GLY A 581 14.46 26.12 -9.73
N ASP A 582 15.09 25.26 -10.53
CA ASP A 582 14.50 23.98 -10.91
C ASP A 582 14.35 23.04 -9.71
N ILE A 583 13.25 22.29 -9.71
CA ILE A 583 13.02 21.21 -8.75
C ILE A 583 13.69 19.95 -9.28
N ALA A 584 14.51 19.32 -8.44
CA ALA A 584 15.24 18.11 -8.79
C ALA A 584 15.04 17.01 -7.73
N VAL A 585 15.46 15.81 -8.09
CA VAL A 585 15.60 14.67 -7.18
C VAL A 585 17.09 14.33 -7.11
N LEU A 586 17.66 14.49 -5.92
CA LEU A 586 19.04 14.13 -5.59
C LEU A 586 19.06 12.72 -5.01
N TYR A 587 19.98 11.89 -5.46
CA TYR A 587 20.20 10.52 -5.00
C TYR A 587 21.66 10.12 -5.27
N PRO A 588 22.23 9.15 -4.55
CA PRO A 588 23.61 8.72 -4.79
C PRO A 588 23.77 8.09 -6.18
N HIS A 589 24.93 8.32 -6.81
CA HIS A 589 25.31 7.63 -8.03
C HIS A 589 25.82 6.22 -7.68
N GLN A 590 25.26 5.21 -8.34
CA GLN A 590 25.68 3.81 -8.21
C GLN A 590 25.68 3.16 -9.58
N ASP A 591 26.82 2.57 -9.97
CA ASP A 591 26.96 1.96 -11.29
C ASP A 591 26.11 0.70 -11.42
N GLY A 592 25.44 0.54 -12.56
CA GLY A 592 24.69 -0.67 -12.91
C GLY A 592 23.35 -0.86 -12.20
N LEU A 593 22.92 0.05 -11.34
CA LEU A 593 21.60 0.02 -10.68
C LEU A 593 20.83 1.32 -10.90
N PRO A 594 19.49 1.28 -11.05
CA PRO A 594 18.66 2.48 -11.00
C PRO A 594 18.63 3.02 -9.57
N ALA A 595 19.65 3.78 -9.20
CA ALA A 595 19.91 4.21 -7.82
C ALA A 595 18.75 4.95 -7.16
N ALA A 596 17.92 5.65 -7.95
CA ALA A 596 16.69 6.31 -7.49
C ALA A 596 15.64 5.34 -6.88
N LEU A 597 15.74 4.04 -7.15
CA LEU A 597 14.88 2.99 -6.57
C LEU A 597 15.52 2.24 -5.39
N PHE A 598 16.85 2.29 -5.27
CA PHE A 598 17.64 1.50 -4.30
C PHE A 598 18.34 2.36 -3.25
N SER A 599 17.84 3.58 -3.04
CA SER A 599 18.37 4.50 -2.04
C SER A 599 17.30 5.48 -1.56
N GLN A 600 17.60 6.20 -0.48
CA GLN A 600 16.81 7.36 -0.10
C GLN A 600 17.00 8.45 -1.15
N ILE A 601 15.89 9.05 -1.57
CA ILE A 601 15.89 10.21 -2.46
C ILE A 601 15.69 11.51 -1.67
N PHE A 602 16.19 12.60 -2.21
CA PHE A 602 16.00 13.94 -1.67
C PHE A 602 15.37 14.84 -2.73
N LYS A 603 14.14 15.28 -2.50
CA LYS A 603 13.56 16.35 -3.29
C LYS A 603 14.26 17.66 -2.93
N CYS A 604 14.75 18.38 -3.93
CA CYS A 604 15.52 19.60 -3.72
C CYS A 604 15.19 20.67 -4.77
N THR A 605 15.72 21.87 -4.55
CA THR A 605 15.71 22.98 -5.52
C THR A 605 17.15 23.36 -5.80
N ILE A 606 17.51 23.53 -7.08
CA ILE A 606 18.83 24.02 -7.46
C ILE A 606 18.91 25.51 -7.14
N ILE A 607 19.83 25.90 -6.26
CA ILE A 607 20.03 27.29 -5.85
C ILE A 607 21.16 27.92 -6.67
N GLU A 608 22.17 27.13 -7.03
CA GLU A 608 23.30 27.59 -7.81
C GLU A 608 23.83 26.45 -8.69
N ILE A 609 24.20 26.78 -9.93
CA ILE A 609 24.84 25.88 -10.88
C ILE A 609 25.92 26.64 -11.62
N THR A 610 27.17 26.20 -11.48
CA THR A 610 28.35 26.76 -12.15
C THR A 610 29.11 25.67 -12.91
N ASN A 611 30.23 26.04 -13.54
CA ASN A 611 31.12 25.08 -14.21
C ASN A 611 31.92 24.22 -13.21
N GLU A 612 31.97 24.62 -11.95
CA GLU A 612 32.75 23.99 -10.89
C GLU A 612 31.88 23.30 -9.83
N ALA A 613 30.65 23.78 -9.61
CA ALA A 613 29.81 23.31 -8.50
C ALA A 613 28.31 23.37 -8.80
N VAL A 614 27.56 22.59 -8.02
CA VAL A 614 26.09 22.64 -7.94
C VAL A 614 25.70 22.72 -6.48
N THR A 615 24.91 23.73 -6.11
CA THR A 615 24.34 23.88 -4.77
C THR A 615 22.84 23.66 -4.83
N VAL A 616 22.35 22.75 -3.98
CA VAL A 616 20.93 22.45 -3.85
C VAL A 616 20.43 22.76 -2.45
N ARG A 617 19.17 23.16 -2.35
CA ARG A 617 18.43 23.25 -1.09
C ARG A 617 17.50 22.06 -0.98
N LEU A 618 17.69 21.24 0.04
CA LEU A 618 16.80 20.11 0.31
C LEU A 618 15.44 20.61 0.80
N ARG A 619 14.36 19.86 0.54
CA ARG A 619 13.03 20.24 1.06
C ARG A 619 12.91 20.05 2.58
N SER A 620 13.66 19.11 3.14
CA SER A 620 13.64 18.76 4.55
C SER A 620 15.07 18.72 5.09
N ARG A 621 15.27 19.21 6.31
CA ARG A 621 16.56 19.15 6.98
C ARG A 621 16.96 17.71 7.22
N GLN A 622 18.24 17.40 7.05
CA GLN A 622 18.80 16.08 7.29
C GLN A 622 19.65 16.13 8.56
N PHE A 623 19.12 15.55 9.62
CA PHE A 623 19.81 15.42 10.91
C PHE A 623 20.94 14.41 10.81
N ASN A 624 20.65 13.19 10.32
CA ASN A 624 21.67 12.20 10.03
C ASN A 624 22.26 12.47 8.64
N SER A 625 23.45 13.06 8.62
CA SER A 625 24.18 13.37 7.39
C SER A 625 25.08 12.24 6.90
N ALA A 626 25.13 11.10 7.60
CA ALA A 626 26.04 10.00 7.28
C ALA A 626 25.85 9.48 5.85
N ILE A 627 24.62 9.51 5.33
CA ILE A 627 24.32 9.09 3.95
C ILE A 627 25.13 9.86 2.91
N PHE A 628 25.37 11.16 3.11
CA PHE A 628 26.17 12.00 2.21
C PHE A 628 27.65 11.60 2.18
N GLY A 629 28.15 10.98 3.26
CA GLY A 629 29.52 10.46 3.33
C GLY A 629 29.66 8.99 2.95
N GLN A 630 28.56 8.25 2.76
CA GLN A 630 28.59 6.82 2.39
C GLN A 630 28.87 6.61 0.90
N PHE A 631 28.58 7.60 0.07
CA PHE A 631 28.73 7.52 -1.38
C PHE A 631 29.74 8.54 -1.87
N GLU A 632 30.64 8.11 -2.77
CA GLU A 632 31.63 9.00 -3.36
C GLU A 632 31.00 10.03 -4.30
N PHE A 633 29.96 9.59 -5.03
CA PHE A 633 29.32 10.35 -6.09
C PHE A 633 27.81 10.43 -5.92
N TRP A 634 27.26 11.54 -6.39
CA TRP A 634 25.84 11.90 -6.40
C TRP A 634 25.39 12.29 -7.80
#